data_AF-A0A844NVV5-F1
#
_entry.id   AF-A0A844NVV5-F1
#
_cell.length_a   1.000
_cell.length_b   1.000
_cell.length_c   1.000
_cell.angle_alpha   90.00
_cell.angle_beta   90.00
_cell.angle_gamma   90.00
#
_symmetry.space_group_name_H-M   'P 1'
#
loop_
_entity.id
_entity.type
_entity.pdbx_description
1 polymer ?
#
loop_
_entity_poly.entity_id
_entity_poly.type
_entity_poly.pdbx_seq_one_letter_code
_entity_poly.pdbx_strand_id
1 'polypeptide(L)'
;WKLAPALAAGNCVVLKPAEQTPLGICVLLELIGDLLPPGVLNVVQGFGREAGEALATSKRIAKIAFTGSTPVGSHILKCAAENIIPSTVELGGKSPNIYFEDIMQAEPAFIEKAAEGLVLAFFNQGEVCTCPSRALVQESIYPAFMEEVLKKVRAIKRGDPLDTETMVGAQASQQQYEKILSYLDIAQQ
;
A
#
# COMPACT_ATOMS: atom_id res chain seq x y z
N TRP A 1 -4.49 11.75 -1.28
CA TRP A 1 -4.53 11.36 0.14
C TRP A 1 -3.96 12.42 1.06
N LYS A 2 -2.66 12.74 1.01
CA LYS A 2 -2.06 13.73 1.94
C LYS A 2 -2.15 15.18 1.45
N LEU A 3 -1.75 15.41 0.19
CA LEU A 3 -1.57 16.76 -0.35
C LEU A 3 -2.89 17.54 -0.46
N ALA A 4 -3.89 16.97 -1.12
CA ALA A 4 -5.17 17.64 -1.37
C ALA A 4 -5.85 18.17 -0.09
N PRO A 5 -6.09 17.38 0.98
CA PRO A 5 -6.71 17.91 2.20
C PRO A 5 -5.81 18.91 2.94
N ALA A 6 -4.48 18.77 2.88
CA ALA A 6 -3.57 19.73 3.50
C ALA A 6 -3.65 21.11 2.82
N LEU A 7 -3.62 21.15 1.47
CA LEU A 7 -3.77 22.37 0.68
C LEU A 7 -5.15 22.99 0.84
N ALA A 8 -6.22 22.19 0.81
CA ALA A 8 -7.59 22.68 0.97
C ALA A 8 -7.82 23.35 2.34
N ALA A 9 -7.12 22.88 3.38
CA ALA A 9 -7.14 23.48 4.71
C ALA A 9 -6.16 24.68 4.86
N GLY A 10 -5.50 25.11 3.78
CA GLY A 10 -4.60 26.27 3.78
C GLY A 10 -3.19 26.02 4.34
N ASN A 11 -2.76 24.75 4.44
CA ASN A 11 -1.42 24.43 4.96
C ASN A 11 -0.35 24.51 3.88
N CYS A 12 0.87 24.90 4.28
CA CYS A 12 2.07 24.65 3.50
C CYS A 12 2.58 23.22 3.75
N VAL A 13 3.13 22.57 2.72
CA VAL A 13 3.53 21.16 2.77
C VAL A 13 4.99 20.99 2.37
N VAL A 14 5.72 20.19 3.16
CA VAL A 14 6.99 19.58 2.75
C VAL A 14 6.76 18.07 2.61
N LEU A 15 6.91 17.55 1.40
CA LEU A 15 6.58 16.17 1.05
C LEU A 15 7.84 15.42 0.60
N LYS A 16 8.11 14.27 1.22
CA LYS A 16 9.10 13.30 0.74
C LYS A 16 8.39 12.08 0.15
N PRO A 17 8.50 11.80 -1.16
CA PRO A 17 8.00 10.55 -1.72
C PRO A 17 8.92 9.38 -1.32
N ALA A 18 8.49 8.15 -1.58
CA ALA A 18 9.37 6.99 -1.43
C ALA A 18 10.52 7.08 -2.44
N GLU A 19 11.73 6.73 -2.00
CA GLU A 19 12.92 6.74 -2.85
C GLU A 19 12.84 5.77 -4.04
N GLN A 20 11.99 4.74 -3.92
CA GLN A 20 11.72 3.77 -4.99
C GLN A 20 10.81 4.34 -6.10
N THR A 21 9.96 5.33 -5.78
CA THR A 21 8.92 5.86 -6.69
C THR A 21 8.83 7.40 -6.69
N PRO A 22 9.94 8.13 -6.92
CA PRO A 22 9.96 9.59 -6.79
C PRO A 22 9.27 10.34 -7.94
N LEU A 23 9.08 9.71 -9.09
CA LEU A 23 8.74 10.40 -10.34
C LEU A 23 7.28 10.88 -10.41
N GLY A 24 6.33 10.11 -9.86
CA GLY A 24 4.90 10.43 -9.99
C GLY A 24 4.54 11.80 -9.39
N ILE A 25 5.18 12.18 -8.28
CA ILE A 25 4.97 13.50 -7.69
C ILE A 25 5.61 14.62 -8.52
N CYS A 26 6.75 14.36 -9.18
CA CYS A 26 7.39 15.34 -10.06
C CYS A 26 6.50 15.67 -11.25
N VAL A 27 5.90 14.66 -11.90
CA VAL A 27 4.94 14.87 -13.00
C VAL A 27 3.73 15.66 -12.53
N LEU A 28 3.20 15.38 -11.33
CA LEU A 28 2.11 16.18 -10.77
C LEU A 28 2.53 17.66 -10.61
N LEU A 29 3.74 17.93 -10.13
CA LEU A 29 4.24 19.29 -9.97
C LEU A 29 4.42 20.03 -11.30
N GLU A 30 4.78 19.34 -12.38
CA GLU A 30 4.83 19.95 -13.72
C GLU A 30 3.46 20.46 -14.17
N LEU A 31 2.37 19.84 -13.70
CA LEU A 31 1.00 20.19 -14.08
C LEU A 31 0.37 21.26 -13.19
N ILE A 32 0.82 21.43 -11.94
CA ILE A 32 0.16 22.30 -10.97
C ILE A 32 1.08 23.36 -10.34
N GLY A 33 2.38 23.32 -10.64
CA GLY A 33 3.39 24.11 -9.94
C GLY A 33 3.19 25.62 -10.13
N ASP A 34 2.68 26.05 -11.27
CA ASP A 34 2.35 27.44 -11.60
C ASP A 34 1.06 27.95 -10.93
N LEU A 35 0.21 27.03 -10.44
CA LEU A 35 -1.02 27.35 -9.74
C LEU A 35 -0.80 27.69 -8.25
N LEU A 36 0.36 27.33 -7.71
CA LEU A 36 0.65 27.45 -6.27
C LEU A 36 1.66 28.58 -6.01
N PRO A 37 1.43 29.43 -4.98
CA PRO A 37 2.43 30.40 -4.56
C PRO A 37 3.75 29.71 -4.14
N PRO A 38 4.91 30.38 -4.34
CA PRO A 38 6.20 29.84 -3.93
C PRO A 38 6.23 29.42 -2.45
N GLY A 39 6.72 28.20 -2.18
CA GLY A 39 6.86 27.66 -0.83
C GLY A 39 5.61 26.98 -0.25
N VAL A 40 4.46 27.03 -0.92
CA VAL A 40 3.24 26.33 -0.47
C VAL A 40 3.39 24.81 -0.55
N LEU A 41 4.05 24.32 -1.60
CA LEU A 41 4.37 22.90 -1.76
C LEU A 41 5.85 22.75 -2.08
N ASN A 42 6.56 22.03 -1.21
CA ASN A 42 7.98 21.72 -1.37
C ASN A 42 8.11 20.20 -1.42
N VAL A 43 8.71 19.66 -2.47
CA VAL A 43 9.00 18.23 -2.59
C VAL A 43 10.49 18.01 -2.40
N VAL A 44 10.84 17.16 -1.44
CA VAL A 44 12.23 16.83 -1.11
C VAL A 44 12.48 15.35 -1.40
N GLN A 45 13.44 15.09 -2.27
CA GLN A 45 13.88 13.73 -2.59
C GLN A 45 14.97 13.28 -1.61
N GLY A 46 15.08 11.98 -1.38
CA GLY A 46 16.15 11.42 -0.54
C GLY A 46 15.69 10.20 0.25
N PHE A 47 16.61 9.59 1.00
CA PHE A 47 16.34 8.38 1.77
C PHE A 47 15.61 8.68 3.08
N GLY A 48 14.92 7.67 3.63
CA GLY A 48 14.24 7.77 4.92
C GLY A 48 15.17 8.17 6.07
N ARG A 49 16.39 7.61 6.12
CA ARG A 49 17.39 7.91 7.17
C ARG A 49 17.91 9.35 7.15
N GLU A 50 17.82 10.03 6.02
CA GLU A 50 18.37 11.38 5.83
C GLU A 50 17.24 12.41 5.75
N ALA A 51 16.52 12.43 4.64
CA ALA A 51 15.43 13.37 4.40
C ALA A 51 14.22 13.07 5.29
N GLY A 52 13.89 11.80 5.50
CA GLY A 52 12.77 11.41 6.38
C GLY A 52 13.01 11.79 7.84
N GLU A 53 14.20 11.47 8.37
CA GLU A 53 14.59 11.79 9.74
C GLU A 53 14.63 13.30 10.01
N ALA A 54 15.20 14.06 9.07
CA ALA A 54 15.24 15.52 9.17
C ALA A 54 13.84 16.13 9.23
N LEU A 55 12.86 15.58 8.52
CA LEU A 55 11.46 16.01 8.61
C LEU A 55 10.83 15.55 9.93
N ALA A 56 11.08 14.32 10.38
CA ALA A 56 10.46 13.79 11.58
C ALA A 56 10.87 14.53 12.87
N THR A 57 12.11 15.03 12.92
CA THR A 57 12.69 15.69 14.11
C THR A 57 12.69 17.22 14.04
N SER A 58 12.30 17.81 12.91
CA SER A 58 12.32 19.26 12.71
C SER A 58 11.29 19.99 13.59
N LYS A 59 11.76 20.92 14.40
CA LYS A 59 10.95 21.84 15.22
C LYS A 59 10.11 22.84 14.40
N ARG A 60 10.28 22.89 13.08
CA ARG A 60 9.53 23.78 12.17
C ARG A 60 8.25 23.14 11.62
N ILE A 61 8.03 21.85 11.87
CA ILE A 61 6.87 21.12 11.38
C ILE A 61 5.78 21.14 12.45
N ALA A 62 4.58 21.59 12.08
CA ALA A 62 3.44 21.67 13.00
C ALA A 62 2.61 20.38 13.05
N LYS A 63 2.73 19.50 12.04
CA LYS A 63 1.97 18.25 11.92
C LYS A 63 2.69 17.26 11.01
N ILE A 64 2.71 15.98 11.37
CA ILE A 64 3.26 14.91 10.52
C ILE A 64 2.15 13.98 9.99
N ALA A 65 2.24 13.60 8.72
CA ALA A 65 1.44 12.53 8.13
C ALA A 65 2.35 11.49 7.46
N PHE A 66 2.33 10.25 7.94
CA PHE A 66 3.14 9.16 7.40
C PHE A 66 2.27 8.01 6.87
N THR A 67 2.73 7.35 5.82
CA THR A 67 2.16 6.08 5.34
C THR A 67 3.32 5.14 5.02
N GLY A 68 3.32 3.94 5.59
CA GLY A 68 4.40 2.98 5.37
C GLY A 68 4.44 1.87 6.42
N SER A 69 5.63 1.39 6.76
CA SER A 69 5.79 0.25 7.65
C SER A 69 5.54 0.61 9.12
N THR A 70 5.02 -0.34 9.90
CA THR A 70 4.77 -0.17 11.35
C THR A 70 6.02 0.24 12.14
N PRO A 71 7.21 -0.34 11.92
CA PRO A 71 8.42 0.08 12.62
C PRO A 71 8.79 1.55 12.35
N VAL A 72 8.70 2.01 11.09
CA VAL A 72 8.99 3.40 10.73
C VAL A 72 7.91 4.35 11.26
N GLY A 73 6.63 3.94 11.20
CA GLY A 73 5.54 4.70 11.80
C GLY A 73 5.72 4.89 13.31
N SER A 74 6.10 3.84 14.04
CA SER A 74 6.40 3.92 15.46
C SER A 74 7.57 4.87 15.75
N HIS A 75 8.62 4.83 14.93
CA HIS A 75 9.74 5.77 15.03
C HIS A 75 9.29 7.22 14.84
N ILE A 76 8.50 7.49 13.79
CA ILE A 76 7.97 8.83 13.51
C ILE A 76 7.10 9.35 14.66
N LEU A 77 6.27 8.49 15.26
CA LEU A 77 5.45 8.87 16.42
C LEU A 77 6.33 9.26 17.63
N LYS A 78 7.46 8.58 17.84
CA LYS A 78 8.41 8.95 18.90
C LYS A 78 9.04 10.32 18.63
N CYS A 79 9.52 10.57 17.41
CA CYS A 79 10.07 11.88 17.05
C CYS A 79 9.04 13.00 17.17
N ALA A 80 7.78 12.73 16.81
CA ALA A 80 6.68 13.69 16.95
C ALA A 80 6.39 14.01 18.42
N ALA A 81 6.50 13.02 19.32
CA ALA A 81 6.27 13.20 20.75
C ALA A 81 7.27 14.17 21.40
N GLU A 82 8.54 14.16 20.99
CA GLU A 82 9.57 15.09 21.47
C GLU A 82 9.21 16.57 21.26
N ASN A 83 8.45 16.86 20.20
CA ASN A 83 8.00 18.21 19.87
C ASN A 83 6.50 18.44 20.14
N ILE A 84 5.79 17.44 20.70
CA ILE A 84 4.34 17.47 20.97
C ILE A 84 3.53 17.87 19.73
N ILE A 85 3.91 17.34 18.56
CA ILE A 85 3.22 17.65 17.30
C ILE A 85 2.20 16.57 16.93
N PRO A 86 1.00 16.94 16.47
CA PRO A 86 0.02 15.98 15.98
C PRO A 86 0.57 15.12 14.84
N SER A 87 0.27 13.83 14.89
CA SER A 87 0.75 12.86 13.92
C SER A 87 -0.37 11.93 13.44
N THR A 88 -0.45 11.73 12.13
CA THR A 88 -1.32 10.72 11.51
C THR A 88 -0.44 9.65 10.87
N VAL A 89 -0.67 8.37 11.19
CA VAL A 89 0.05 7.24 10.60
C VAL A 89 -0.93 6.25 9.96
N GLU A 90 -0.65 5.87 8.72
CA GLU A 90 -1.36 4.79 8.00
C GLU A 90 -0.36 3.66 7.77
N LEU A 91 -0.63 2.49 8.36
CA LEU A 91 0.35 1.40 8.43
C LEU A 91 -0.15 0.15 7.70
N GLY A 92 0.66 -0.89 7.67
CA GLY A 92 0.27 -2.18 7.08
C GLY A 92 -0.79 -2.93 7.90
N GLY A 93 -1.43 -3.91 7.27
CA GLY A 93 -2.42 -4.77 7.90
C GLY A 93 -2.24 -6.26 7.58
N LYS A 94 -3.02 -7.10 8.26
CA LYS A 94 -3.21 -8.52 7.95
C LYS A 94 -4.72 -8.78 7.76
N SER A 95 -5.28 -8.13 6.73
CA SER A 95 -6.72 -8.04 6.54
C SER A 95 -7.35 -9.42 6.33
N PRO A 96 -8.36 -9.81 7.14
CA PRO A 96 -9.11 -11.02 6.91
C PRO A 96 -10.07 -10.83 5.73
N ASN A 97 -10.25 -11.89 4.93
CA ASN A 97 -11.35 -12.05 4.01
C ASN A 97 -12.13 -13.30 4.42
N ILE A 98 -13.44 -13.19 4.63
CA ILE A 98 -14.24 -14.18 5.37
C ILE A 98 -15.34 -14.73 4.47
N TYR A 99 -15.40 -16.05 4.37
CA TYR A 99 -16.27 -16.78 3.44
C TYR A 99 -17.13 -17.79 4.19
N PHE A 100 -18.45 -17.60 4.14
CA PHE A 100 -19.45 -18.48 4.74
C PHE A 100 -20.06 -19.42 3.70
N GLU A 101 -20.72 -20.47 4.18
CA GLU A 101 -21.20 -21.55 3.31
C GLU A 101 -22.34 -21.17 2.37
N ASP A 102 -23.08 -20.11 2.69
CA ASP A 102 -24.16 -19.56 1.87
C ASP A 102 -23.67 -19.08 0.49
N ILE A 103 -22.39 -18.74 0.37
CA ILE A 103 -21.74 -18.41 -0.91
C ILE A 103 -21.92 -19.54 -1.92
N MET A 104 -21.76 -20.81 -1.49
CA MET A 104 -21.88 -21.97 -2.39
C MET A 104 -23.33 -22.37 -2.69
N GLN A 105 -24.30 -21.72 -2.06
CA GLN A 105 -25.73 -21.89 -2.34
C GLN A 105 -26.26 -20.86 -3.36
N ALA A 106 -25.44 -19.86 -3.69
CA ALA A 106 -25.77 -18.81 -4.64
C ALA A 106 -25.56 -19.25 -6.10
N GLU A 107 -25.94 -18.39 -7.04
CA GLU A 107 -25.71 -18.60 -8.46
C GLU A 107 -24.21 -18.63 -8.82
N PRO A 108 -23.81 -19.32 -9.91
CA PRO A 108 -22.41 -19.44 -10.30
C PRO A 108 -21.66 -18.09 -10.42
N ALA A 109 -22.34 -17.06 -10.92
CA ALA A 109 -21.75 -15.72 -11.05
C ALA A 109 -21.36 -15.11 -9.69
N PHE A 110 -22.13 -15.38 -8.63
CA PHE A 110 -21.81 -14.92 -7.29
C PHE A 110 -20.63 -15.68 -6.69
N ILE A 111 -20.59 -17.00 -6.87
CA ILE A 111 -19.47 -17.85 -6.44
C ILE A 111 -18.17 -17.37 -7.09
N GLU A 112 -18.20 -17.10 -8.39
CA GLU A 112 -17.06 -16.55 -9.12
C GLU A 112 -16.63 -15.18 -8.58
N LYS A 113 -17.56 -14.29 -8.26
CA LYS A 113 -17.26 -12.97 -7.69
C LYS A 113 -16.66 -13.09 -6.28
N ALA A 114 -17.14 -14.01 -5.46
CA ALA A 114 -16.56 -14.29 -4.16
C ALA A 114 -15.12 -14.81 -4.29
N ALA A 115 -14.87 -15.71 -5.24
CA ALA A 115 -13.52 -16.20 -5.55
C ALA A 115 -12.60 -15.09 -6.04
N GLU A 116 -13.08 -14.16 -6.88
CA GLU A 116 -12.34 -12.96 -7.28
C GLU A 116 -11.92 -12.10 -6.08
N GLY A 117 -12.79 -11.98 -5.07
CA GLY A 117 -12.47 -11.28 -3.83
C GLY A 117 -11.22 -11.83 -3.12
N LEU A 118 -10.96 -13.14 -3.21
CA LEU A 118 -9.75 -13.74 -2.66
C LEU A 118 -8.54 -13.46 -3.56
N VAL A 119 -8.75 -13.59 -4.87
CA VAL A 119 -7.72 -13.36 -5.91
C VAL A 119 -7.22 -11.90 -5.93
N LEU A 120 -8.00 -10.94 -5.41
CA LEU A 120 -7.53 -9.57 -5.16
C LEU A 120 -6.30 -9.49 -4.24
N ALA A 121 -5.93 -10.56 -3.53
CA ALA A 121 -4.65 -10.64 -2.83
C ALA A 121 -3.43 -10.46 -3.75
N PHE A 122 -3.59 -10.69 -5.06
CA PHE A 122 -2.55 -10.50 -6.08
C PHE A 122 -2.60 -9.14 -6.78
N PHE A 123 -3.64 -8.33 -6.52
CA PHE A 123 -3.74 -6.97 -7.05
C PHE A 123 -2.56 -6.14 -6.54
N ASN A 124 -1.95 -5.35 -7.45
CA ASN A 124 -0.71 -4.62 -7.18
C ASN A 124 0.38 -5.52 -6.55
N GLN A 125 0.51 -6.76 -7.03
CA GLN A 125 1.49 -7.74 -6.57
C GLN A 125 1.35 -8.12 -5.07
N GLY A 126 0.22 -7.80 -4.45
CA GLY A 126 0.00 -7.91 -3.01
C GLY A 126 0.59 -6.75 -2.20
N GLU A 127 1.22 -5.76 -2.83
CA GLU A 127 1.78 -4.55 -2.22
C GLU A 127 0.68 -3.52 -1.92
N VAL A 128 -0.33 -3.93 -1.14
CA VAL A 128 -1.48 -3.12 -0.75
C VAL A 128 -1.65 -3.21 0.76
N CYS A 129 -1.75 -2.08 1.46
CA CYS A 129 -1.87 -2.08 2.93
C CYS A 129 -3.11 -2.83 3.44
N THR A 130 -4.19 -2.81 2.65
CA THR A 130 -5.45 -3.50 2.93
C THR A 130 -5.57 -4.86 2.23
N CYS A 131 -4.48 -5.38 1.63
CA CYS A 131 -4.48 -6.65 0.92
C CYS A 131 -5.20 -7.77 1.71
N PRO A 132 -6.15 -8.51 1.10
CA PRO A 132 -6.89 -9.61 1.72
C PRO A 132 -6.00 -10.85 1.91
N SER A 133 -4.93 -10.68 2.68
CA SER A 133 -3.81 -11.60 2.83
C SER A 133 -4.06 -12.75 3.82
N ARG A 134 -5.29 -12.87 4.34
CA ARG A 134 -5.73 -13.97 5.20
C ARG A 134 -7.16 -14.35 4.86
N ALA A 135 -7.33 -15.43 4.11
CA ALA A 135 -8.65 -16.00 3.86
C ALA A 135 -9.09 -16.88 5.05
N LEU A 136 -10.31 -16.68 5.52
CA LEU A 136 -10.99 -17.50 6.53
C LEU A 136 -12.22 -18.09 5.84
N VAL A 137 -12.17 -19.38 5.53
CA VAL A 137 -13.22 -20.07 4.75
C VAL A 137 -13.89 -21.10 5.65
N GLN A 138 -15.21 -21.09 5.70
CA GLN A 138 -15.99 -22.08 6.46
C GLN A 138 -15.69 -23.49 5.94
N GLU A 139 -15.45 -24.41 6.88
CA GLU A 139 -14.95 -25.77 6.59
C GLU A 139 -15.82 -26.53 5.57
N SER A 140 -17.15 -26.38 5.65
CA SER A 140 -18.12 -27.05 4.77
C SER A 140 -17.96 -26.71 3.29
N ILE A 141 -17.38 -25.56 2.95
CA ILE A 141 -17.20 -25.11 1.56
C ILE A 141 -15.74 -25.05 1.11
N TYR A 142 -14.78 -25.26 2.01
CA TYR A 142 -13.37 -25.02 1.73
C TYR A 142 -12.87 -25.70 0.45
N PRO A 143 -13.08 -27.01 0.22
CA PRO A 143 -12.56 -27.67 -0.98
C PRO A 143 -13.15 -27.11 -2.28
N ALA A 144 -14.48 -26.92 -2.32
CA ALA A 144 -15.18 -26.46 -3.52
C ALA A 144 -14.87 -24.99 -3.81
N PHE A 145 -14.85 -24.13 -2.79
CA PHE A 145 -14.54 -22.72 -2.94
C PHE A 145 -13.08 -22.51 -3.40
N MET A 146 -12.14 -23.27 -2.84
CA MET A 146 -10.74 -23.19 -3.25
C MET A 146 -10.50 -23.67 -4.68
N GLU A 147 -11.33 -24.58 -5.21
CA GLU A 147 -11.28 -24.96 -6.62
C GLU A 147 -11.53 -23.74 -7.54
N GLU A 148 -12.57 -22.97 -7.26
CA GLU A 148 -12.93 -21.75 -8.00
C GLU A 148 -11.86 -20.66 -7.88
N VAL A 149 -11.31 -20.48 -6.68
CA VAL A 149 -10.20 -19.57 -6.43
C VAL A 149 -8.97 -19.96 -7.27
N LEU A 150 -8.56 -21.23 -7.24
CA LEU A 150 -7.37 -21.71 -7.93
C LEU A 150 -7.51 -21.64 -9.46
N LYS A 151 -8.72 -21.82 -10.00
CA LYS A 151 -9.01 -21.58 -11.44
C LYS A 151 -8.62 -20.15 -11.82
N LYS A 152 -9.02 -19.15 -11.02
CA LYS A 152 -8.72 -17.73 -11.27
C LYS A 152 -7.27 -17.38 -11.00
N VAL A 153 -6.64 -17.93 -9.96
CA VAL A 153 -5.19 -17.73 -9.70
C VAL A 153 -4.34 -18.20 -10.89
N ARG A 154 -4.65 -19.35 -11.48
CA ARG A 154 -3.95 -19.87 -12.66
C ARG A 154 -4.11 -19.02 -13.92
N ALA A 155 -5.16 -18.20 -13.99
CA ALA A 155 -5.41 -17.30 -15.12
C ALA A 155 -4.62 -15.98 -15.03
N ILE A 156 -3.93 -15.69 -13.91
CA ILE A 156 -3.17 -14.46 -13.73
C ILE A 156 -2.01 -14.39 -14.72
N LYS A 157 -2.06 -13.39 -15.61
CA LYS A 157 -0.96 -13.07 -16.54
C LYS A 157 0.03 -12.12 -15.88
N ARG A 158 1.29 -12.55 -15.80
CA ARG A 158 2.41 -11.71 -15.32
C ARG A 158 3.26 -11.26 -16.50
N GLY A 159 3.72 -10.01 -16.48
CA GLY A 159 4.45 -9.47 -17.63
C GLY A 159 4.91 -8.03 -17.46
N ASP A 160 5.23 -7.42 -18.61
CA ASP A 160 5.61 -6.02 -18.72
C ASP A 160 4.41 -5.12 -18.37
N PRO A 161 4.57 -4.13 -17.47
CA PRO A 161 3.49 -3.20 -17.13
C PRO A 161 2.99 -2.33 -18.29
N LEU A 162 3.70 -2.26 -19.42
CA LEU A 162 3.26 -1.56 -20.64
C LEU A 162 2.40 -2.44 -21.56
N ASP A 163 2.32 -3.75 -21.30
CA ASP A 163 1.42 -4.65 -22.02
C ASP A 163 0.02 -4.59 -21.38
N THR A 164 -1.00 -4.29 -22.18
CA THR A 164 -2.40 -4.19 -21.74
C THR A 164 -2.98 -5.53 -21.27
N GLU A 165 -2.35 -6.66 -21.64
CA GLU A 165 -2.73 -8.00 -21.19
C GLU A 165 -2.09 -8.39 -19.84
N THR A 166 -1.12 -7.63 -19.34
CA THR A 166 -0.50 -7.89 -18.04
C THR A 166 -1.48 -7.59 -16.91
N MET A 167 -1.72 -8.59 -16.05
CA MET A 167 -2.55 -8.43 -14.86
C MET A 167 -1.72 -8.07 -13.62
N VAL A 168 -0.49 -8.59 -13.54
CA VAL A 168 0.41 -8.41 -12.38
C VAL A 168 1.86 -8.21 -12.85
N GLY A 169 2.45 -7.06 -12.54
CA GLY A 169 3.85 -6.73 -12.83
C GLY A 169 4.88 -7.26 -11.81
N ALA A 170 6.04 -6.59 -11.78
CA ALA A 170 7.14 -6.89 -10.86
C ALA A 170 6.94 -6.26 -9.47
N GLN A 171 7.64 -6.80 -8.46
CA GLN A 171 7.71 -6.19 -7.13
C GLN A 171 8.45 -4.85 -7.19
N ALA A 172 8.17 -3.93 -6.27
CA ALA A 172 8.72 -2.57 -6.31
C ALA A 172 10.25 -2.50 -6.20
N SER A 173 10.91 -3.52 -5.62
CA SER A 173 12.37 -3.58 -5.52
C SER A 173 12.90 -4.99 -5.26
N GLN A 174 14.19 -5.18 -5.50
CA GLN A 174 14.91 -6.42 -5.14
C GLN A 174 14.80 -6.74 -3.65
N GLN A 175 14.95 -5.73 -2.78
CA GLN A 175 14.82 -5.91 -1.33
C GLN A 175 13.43 -6.42 -0.93
N GLN A 176 12.38 -5.89 -1.55
CA GLN A 176 11.01 -6.31 -1.26
C GLN A 176 10.72 -7.71 -1.80
N TYR A 177 11.26 -8.07 -2.97
CA TYR A 177 11.22 -9.42 -3.50
C TYR A 177 11.89 -10.44 -2.56
N GLU A 178 13.12 -10.17 -2.12
CA GLU A 178 13.87 -11.03 -1.18
C GLU A 178 13.15 -11.19 0.15
N LYS A 179 12.55 -10.10 0.66
CA LYS A 179 11.74 -10.14 1.89
C LYS A 179 10.54 -11.07 1.73
N ILE A 180 9.84 -11.03 0.60
CA ILE A 180 8.71 -11.93 0.34
C ILE A 180 9.18 -13.38 0.30
N LEU A 181 10.30 -13.67 -0.39
CA LEU A 181 10.86 -15.01 -0.43
C LEU A 181 11.21 -15.54 0.97
N SER A 182 11.78 -14.71 1.84
CA SER A 182 12.08 -15.12 3.22
C SER A 182 10.84 -15.54 4.03
N TYR A 183 9.66 -14.96 3.74
CA TYR A 183 8.41 -15.41 4.36
C TYR A 183 7.91 -16.75 3.80
N LEU A 184 8.23 -17.07 2.55
CA LEU A 184 7.94 -18.39 1.99
C LEU A 184 8.81 -19.47 2.64
N ASP A 185 10.08 -19.17 2.92
CA ASP A 185 10.98 -20.07 3.64
C ASP A 185 10.48 -20.36 5.06
N ILE A 186 9.95 -19.34 5.76
CA ILE A 186 9.31 -19.51 7.07
C ILE A 186 8.08 -20.42 6.98
N ALA A 187 7.28 -20.29 5.93
CA ALA A 187 6.05 -21.07 5.77
C ALA A 187 6.29 -22.57 5.47
N GLN A 188 7.50 -22.93 5.04
CA GLN A 188 7.90 -24.32 4.79
C GLN A 188 8.36 -25.07 6.05
N GLN A 189 8.68 -24.34 7.12
CA GLN A 189 9.08 -24.91 8.42
C GLN A 189 7.85 -25.35 9.22
#